data_AF-X1E4J0-F1
#
_entry.id   AF-X1E4J0-F1
#
_cell.length_a   1.000
_cell.length_b   1.000
_cell.length_c   1.000
_cell.angle_alpha   90.00
_cell.angle_beta   90.00
_cell.angle_gamma   90.00
#
_symmetry.space_group_name_H-M   'P 1'
#
loop_
_entity.id
_entity.type
_entity.pdbx_description
1 polymer ?
#
loop_
_entity_poly.entity_id
_entity_poly.type
_entity_poly.pdbx_seq_one_letter_code
_entity_poly.pdbx_strand_id
1 'polypeptide(L)' 'GTLQPTAEISKIAQEKGVLFHTDAVSSESVIPIDVQEVPIDLITLSS' A
#
# COMPACT_ATOMS: atom_id res chain seq x y z
N GLY A 1 14.23 -0.79 -7.95
CA GLY A 1 13.24 -0.63 -6.88
C GLY A 1 13.18 -1.90 -6.06
N THR A 2 12.58 -1.83 -4.87
CA THR A 2 12.36 -2.97 -3.98
C THR A 2 10.88 -3.03 -3.65
N LEU A 3 10.27 -4.21 -3.78
CA LEU A 3 8.89 -4.42 -3.33
C LEU A 3 8.87 -4.42 -1.81
N GLN A 4 8.06 -3.52 -1.25
CA GLN A 4 7.85 -3.44 0.19
C GLN A 4 6.77 -4.44 0.63
N PRO A 5 6.89 -5.04 1.82
CA PRO A 5 5.87 -5.93 2.40
C PRO A 5 4.67 -5.11 2.91
N THR A 6 3.90 -4.51 2.00
CA THR A 6 2.81 -3.59 2.34
C THR A 6 1.67 -4.27 3.11
N ALA A 7 1.44 -5.57 2.88
CA ALA A 7 0.45 -6.37 3.61
C ALA A 7 0.80 -6.52 5.10
N GLU A 8 2.05 -6.85 5.41
CA GLU A 8 2.52 -6.96 6.79
C GLU A 8 2.51 -5.60 7.49
N ILE A 9 2.93 -4.54 6.78
CA ILE A 9 2.96 -3.18 7.34
C ILE A 9 1.54 -2.67 7.59
N SER A 10 0.61 -2.89 6.66
CA SER A 10 -0.78 -2.45 6.83
C SER A 10 -1.48 -3.17 7.98
N LYS A 11 -1.17 -4.45 8.19
CA LYS A 11 -1.66 -5.20 9.35
C LYS A 11 -1.15 -4.61 10.67
N ILE A 12 0.13 -4.28 10.77
CA ILE A 12 0.70 -3.63 11.96
C ILE A 12 0.05 -2.25 12.21
N ALA A 13 -0.23 -1.50 11.14
CA ALA A 13 -0.92 -0.22 11.22
C ALA A 13 -2.36 -0.38 11.76
N GLN A 14 -3.11 -1.35 11.22
CA GLN A 14 -4.45 -1.70 11.70
C GLN A 14 -4.46 -2.11 13.16
N GLU A 15 -3.53 -2.99 13.58
CA GLU A 15 -3.43 -3.46 14.97
C GLU A 15 -3.21 -2.30 15.97
N LYS A 16 -2.61 -1.21 15.49
CA LYS A 16 -2.36 0.02 16.27
C LYS A 16 -3.43 1.09 16.09
N GLY A 17 -4.44 0.84 15.27
CA GLY A 17 -5.48 1.82 14.94
C GLY A 17 -4.94 3.08 14.26
N VAL A 18 -3.86 2.97 13.48
CA VAL A 18 -3.26 4.09 12.74
C VAL A 18 -3.54 3.96 11.25
N LEU A 19 -3.69 5.10 10.58
CA LEU A 19 -3.92 5.14 9.13
C LEU A 19 -2.68 4.69 8.37
N PHE A 20 -2.90 3.92 7.31
CA PHE A 20 -1.86 3.42 6.42
C PHE A 20 -1.93 4.11 5.05
N HIS A 21 -0.89 4.86 4.74
CA HIS A 21 -0.68 5.49 3.45
C HIS A 21 0.47 4.82 2.68
N THR A 22 0.27 4.52 1.40
CA THR A 22 1.32 3.99 0.52
C THR A 22 1.45 4.82 -0.77
N ASP A 23 2.68 5.05 -1.19
CA ASP A 23 3.00 5.69 -2.46
C ASP A 23 3.24 4.61 -3.53
N ALA A 24 2.37 4.57 -4.53
CA ALA A 24 2.38 3.57 -5.58
C ALA A 24 2.86 4.09 -6.94
N VAL A 25 3.36 5.33 -7.05
CA VAL A 25 3.76 5.94 -8.34
C VAL A 25 4.76 5.07 -9.13
N SER A 26 5.70 4.44 -8.44
CA SER A 26 6.70 3.57 -9.11
C SER A 26 6.20 2.15 -9.39
N SER A 27 5.08 1.74 -8.81
CA SER A 27 4.53 0.39 -8.86
C SER A 27 3.30 0.30 -9.77
N GLU A 28 2.48 1.35 -9.85
CA GLU A 28 1.19 1.40 -10.56
C GLU A 28 1.28 1.01 -12.04
N SER A 29 2.42 1.27 -12.67
CA SER A 29 2.65 0.99 -14.10
C SER A 29 3.33 -0.36 -14.36
N VAL A 30 3.73 -1.08 -13.31
CA VAL A 30 4.65 -2.22 -13.41
C VAL A 30 4.09 -3.49 -12.77
N ILE A 31 3.30 -3.33 -11.70
CA ILE A 31 2.66 -4.44 -10.98
C ILE A 31 1.17 -4.16 -10.76
N PRO A 32 0.30 -5.17 -10.85
CA PRO A 32 -1.08 -5.04 -10.42
C PRO A 32 -1.15 -4.68 -8.93
N ILE A 33 -2.03 -3.75 -8.59
CA ILE A 33 -2.28 -3.33 -7.20
C ILE A 33 -3.71 -3.71 -6.85
N ASP A 34 -3.88 -4.53 -5.82
CA ASP A 34 -5.18 -4.90 -5.26
C ASP A 34 -5.36 -4.30 -3.85
N VAL A 35 -6.21 -3.29 -3.76
CA VAL A 35 -6.54 -2.60 -2.51
C VAL A 35 -7.53 -3.38 -1.63
N GLN A 36 -8.13 -4.44 -2.14
CA GLN A 36 -9.00 -5.34 -1.37
C GLN A 36 -8.16 -6.38 -0.61
N GLU A 37 -7.00 -6.78 -1.15
CA GLU A 37 -6.08 -7.71 -0.49
C GLU A 37 -5.25 -7.04 0.61
N VAL A 38 -4.85 -5.79 0.40
CA VAL A 38 -4.05 -5.02 1.36
C VAL A 38 -4.87 -3.83 1.87
N PRO A 39 -5.26 -3.79 3.16
CA PRO A 39 -6.06 -2.69 3.69
C PRO A 39 -5.23 -1.39 3.68
N ILE A 40 -5.49 -0.54 2.69
CA ILE A 40 -4.84 0.76 2.48
C ILE A 40 -5.89 1.85 2.65
N ASP A 41 -5.61 2.83 3.51
CA ASP A 41 -6.52 3.96 3.71
C ASP A 41 -6.31 5.04 2.64
N LEU A 42 -5.06 5.26 2.24
CA LEU A 42 -4.67 6.29 1.28
C LEU A 42 -3.60 5.78 0.32
N ILE A 43 -3.76 6.05 -0.97
CA ILE A 43 -2.80 5.67 -2.01
C ILE A 43 -2.48 6.87 -2.92
N THR A 44 -1.19 7.07 -3.22
CA THR A 44 -0.75 8.04 -4.25
C THR A 44 -0.56 7.34 -5.58
N LEU A 45 -1.10 7.93 -6.63
CA LEU A 45 -0.99 7.50 -8.03
C LEU A 45 -0.60 8.68 -8.92
N SER A 46 0.01 8.42 -10.08
CA SER A 46 0.38 9.43 -11.08
C SER A 46 -0.29 9.16 -12.43
N SER A 47 -0.60 10.25 -13.17
CA SER A 47 -1.22 10.23 -14.51
C SER A 47 -0.27 10.72 -15.59
#